data_AF-A9NGX0-F1
#
_entry.id   AF-A9NGX0-F1
#
_cell.length_a   1.000
_cell.length_b   1.000
_cell.length_c   1.000
_cell.angle_alpha   90.00
_cell.angle_beta   90.00
_cell.angle_gamma   90.00
#
_symmetry.space_group_name_H-M   'P 1'
#
loop_
_entity.id
_entity.type
_entity.pdbx_description
1 polymer ?
#
loop_
_entity_poly.entity_id
_entity_poly.type
_entity_poly.pdbx_seq_one_letter_code
_entity_poly.pdbx_strand_id
1 'polypeptide(L)' 'MRRAIKVYVLVTQFIFNMILGGILGAMLGKYQDPDGTSEALYSGIGLILGLFVSMLLLYQFFRNERLTKVDNEENGQSD' A
#
# COMPACT_ATOMS: atom_id res chain seq x y z
N MET A 1 7.49 -21.18 -6.75
CA MET A 1 8.30 -19.94 -6.72
C MET A 1 7.49 -18.66 -6.95
N ARG A 2 6.61 -18.58 -7.97
CA ARG A 2 5.85 -17.36 -8.30
C ARG A 2 5.01 -16.76 -7.14
N ARG A 3 4.41 -17.58 -6.28
CA ARG A 3 3.62 -17.10 -5.12
C ARG A 3 4.48 -16.41 -4.05
N ALA A 4 5.67 -16.93 -3.75
CA ALA A 4 6.56 -16.33 -2.76
C ALA A 4 7.08 -14.95 -3.20
N ILE A 5 7.40 -14.82 -4.50
CA ILE A 5 7.81 -13.54 -5.10
C ILE A 5 6.66 -12.53 -5.05
N LYS A 6 5.42 -12.95 -5.37
CA LYS A 6 4.24 -12.07 -5.26
C LYS A 6 4.01 -11.55 -3.84
N VAL A 7 4.08 -12.45 -2.84
CA VAL A 7 3.93 -12.07 -1.43
C VAL A 7 5.04 -11.12 -1.00
N TYR A 8 6.29 -11.38 -1.41
CA TYR A 8 7.42 -10.49 -1.14
C TYR A 8 7.16 -9.09 -1.71
N VAL A 9 6.78 -8.98 -2.99
CA VAL A 9 6.49 -7.68 -3.63
C VAL A 9 5.35 -6.95 -2.93
N LEU A 10 4.28 -7.64 -2.51
CA LEU A 10 3.17 -7.04 -1.76
C LEU A 10 3.60 -6.49 -0.40
N VAL A 11 4.40 -7.25 0.35
CA VAL A 11 4.90 -6.83 1.66
C VAL A 11 5.86 -5.65 1.49
N THR A 12 6.74 -5.68 0.50
CA THR A 12 7.62 -4.56 0.18
C THR A 12 6.80 -3.31 -0.21
N GLN A 13 5.81 -3.46 -1.09
CA GLN A 13 4.92 -2.36 -1.48
C GLN A 13 4.17 -1.77 -0.28
N PHE A 14 3.70 -2.63 0.64
CA PHE A 14 3.02 -2.22 1.87
C PHE A 14 3.92 -1.33 2.73
N ILE A 15 5.16 -1.77 2.99
CA ILE A 15 6.13 -1.01 3.79
C ILE A 15 6.47 0.32 3.11
N PHE A 16 6.70 0.31 1.79
CA PHE A 16 7.01 1.52 1.04
C PHE A 16 5.86 2.54 1.06
N ASN A 17 4.62 2.11 0.89
CA ASN A 17 3.46 2.99 0.98
C ASN A 17 3.30 3.60 2.38
N MET A 18 3.59 2.84 3.43
CA MET A 18 3.56 3.36 4.80
C MET A 18 4.62 4.45 4.98
N ILE A 19 5.86 4.17 4.59
CA ILE A 19 6.97 5.13 4.68
C ILE A 19 6.69 6.39 3.86
N LEU A 20 6.22 6.24 2.61
CA LEU A 20 5.84 7.35 1.75
C LEU A 20 4.70 8.18 2.36
N GLY A 21 3.68 7.53 2.90
CA GLY A 21 2.59 8.22 3.61
C GLY A 21 3.12 9.07 4.77
N GLY A 22 3.99 8.51 5.61
CA GLY A 22 4.62 9.23 6.71
C GLY A 22 5.49 10.40 6.27
N ILE A 23 6.31 10.22 5.22
CA ILE A 23 7.14 11.30 4.65
C ILE A 23 6.28 12.41 4.08
N LEU A 24 5.24 12.07 3.30
CA LEU A 24 4.30 13.06 2.75
C LEU A 24 3.57 13.81 3.87
N GLY A 25 3.16 13.11 4.92
CA GLY A 25 2.60 13.72 6.12
C GLY A 25 3.57 14.70 6.78
N ALA A 26 4.83 14.31 7.00
CA ALA A 26 5.85 15.18 7.56
C ALA A 26 6.11 16.41 6.68
N MET A 27 6.19 16.23 5.36
CA MET A 27 6.36 17.34 4.41
C MET A 27 5.20 18.33 4.44
N LEU A 28 3.96 17.84 4.52
CA LEU A 28 2.77 18.68 4.65
C LEU A 28 2.78 19.44 5.98
N GLY A 29 3.13 18.77 7.08
CA GLY A 29 3.24 19.41 8.39
C GLY A 29 4.29 20.51 8.42
N LYS A 30 5.46 20.27 7.82
CA LYS A 30 6.54 21.26 7.71
C LYS A 30 6.19 22.44 6.81
N TYR A 31 5.41 22.21 5.75
CA TYR A 31 4.95 23.29 4.88
C TYR A 31 3.91 24.19 5.58
N GLN A 32 3.08 23.61 6.44
CA GLN A 32 1.99 24.31 7.10
C GLN A 32 2.43 25.02 8.38
N ASP A 33 3.39 24.45 9.10
CA ASP A 33 3.90 24.98 10.36
C ASP A 33 5.38 24.57 10.56
N PRO A 34 6.32 25.32 9.95
CA PRO A 34 7.73 24.93 9.87
C PRO A 34 8.49 24.96 11.20
N ASP A 35 8.00 25.72 12.19
CA ASP A 35 8.62 25.87 13.52
C ASP A 35 7.86 25.12 14.63
N GLY A 36 6.72 24.49 14.29
CA GLY A 36 5.82 23.84 15.24
C GLY A 36 5.98 22.32 15.34
N THR A 37 5.35 21.72 16.36
CA THR A 37 5.30 20.25 16.55
C THR A 37 4.39 19.53 15.54
N SER A 38 3.77 20.29 14.63
CA SER A 38 2.81 19.82 13.64
C SER A 38 3.41 18.78 12.69
N GLU A 39 4.72 18.82 12.40
CA GLU A 39 5.41 17.82 11.56
C GLU A 39 5.16 16.38 12.04
N ALA A 40 5.30 16.13 13.34
CA ALA A 40 5.10 14.79 13.92
C ALA A 40 3.63 14.35 13.84
N LEU A 41 2.70 15.29 14.04
CA LEU A 41 1.26 15.02 13.97
C LEU A 41 0.85 14.63 12.54
N TYR A 42 1.25 15.43 11.55
CA TYR A 42 0.93 15.16 10.15
C TYR A 42 1.67 13.93 9.62
N SER A 43 2.89 13.67 10.07
CA SER A 43 3.59 12.40 9.81
C SER A 43 2.80 11.20 10.32
N GLY A 44 2.29 11.27 11.56
CA GLY A 44 1.42 10.23 12.13
C GLY A 44 0.13 10.02 11.33
N ILE A 45 -0.53 11.10 10.90
CA ILE A 45 -1.71 11.03 10.02
C ILE A 45 -1.33 10.39 8.67
N GLY A 46 -0.20 10.78 8.09
CA GLY A 46 0.34 10.24 6.85
C GLY A 46 0.62 8.73 6.93
N LEU A 47 1.15 8.24 8.05
CA LEU A 47 1.34 6.81 8.30
C LEU A 47 0.00 6.04 8.34
N ILE A 48 -1.01 6.60 9.00
CA ILE A 48 -2.36 5.99 9.09
C ILE A 48 -3.00 5.93 7.69
N LEU A 49 -2.89 7.00 6.91
CA LEU A 49 -3.38 7.04 5.53
C LEU A 49 -2.61 6.05 4.64
N GLY A 50 -1.29 5.98 4.76
CA GLY A 50 -0.46 5.01 4.04
C GLY A 50 -0.82 3.56 4.36
N LEU A 51 -1.13 3.26 5.63
CA LEU A 51 -1.64 1.96 6.06
C LEU A 51 -3.01 1.66 5.42
N PHE A 52 -3.94 2.61 5.47
CA PHE A 52 -5.28 2.45 4.90
C PHE A 52 -5.25 2.20 3.39
N VAL A 53 -4.47 2.99 2.64
CA VAL A 53 -4.29 2.81 1.19
C VAL A 53 -3.67 1.44 0.90
N SER A 54 -2.69 1.02 1.68
CA SER A 54 -2.07 -0.30 1.51
C SER A 54 -3.04 -1.44 1.74
N MET A 55 -3.97 -1.30 2.70
CA MET A 55 -5.05 -2.26 2.92
C MET A 55 -5.99 -2.36 1.71
N LEU A 56 -6.34 -1.22 1.11
CA LEU A 56 -7.17 -1.17 -0.11
C LEU A 56 -6.49 -1.84 -1.30
N LEU A 57 -5.18 -1.62 -1.49
CA LEU A 57 -4.41 -2.24 -2.55
C LEU A 57 -4.28 -3.75 -2.36
N LEU A 58 -4.08 -4.22 -1.13
CA LEU A 58 -4.11 -5.64 -0.79
C LEU A 58 -5.48 -6.25 -1.14
N TYR A 59 -6.57 -5.58 -0.77
CA TYR A 59 -7.91 -6.04 -1.10
C TYR A 59 -8.15 -6.11 -2.61
N GLN A 60 -7.77 -5.09 -3.37
CA GLN A 60 -7.86 -5.10 -4.83
C GLN A 60 -7.01 -6.20 -5.45
N PHE A 61 -5.79 -6.42 -4.94
CA PHE A 61 -4.92 -7.49 -5.40
C PHE A 61 -5.59 -8.87 -5.23
N PHE A 62 -6.12 -9.17 -4.03
CA PHE A 62 -6.82 -10.44 -3.79
C PHE A 62 -8.09 -10.57 -4.65
N ARG A 63 -8.82 -9.47 -4.87
CA ARG A 63 -9.98 -9.48 -5.76
C ARG A 63 -9.59 -9.79 -7.20
N ASN A 64 -8.53 -9.16 -7.71
CA ASN A 64 -8.03 -9.41 -9.07
C ASN A 64 -7.48 -10.84 -9.22
N GLU A 65 -6.74 -11.37 -8.24
CA GLU A 65 -6.28 -12.76 -8.31
C GLU A 65 -7.43 -13.77 -8.34
N ARG A 66 -8.56 -13.48 -7.68
CA ARG A 66 -9.76 -14.33 -7.76
C ARG A 66 -10.38 -14.28 -9.16
N LEU A 67 -10.49 -13.09 -9.75
CA LEU A 67 -11.04 -12.91 -11.09
C LEU A 67 -10.18 -13.60 -12.15
N THR A 68 -8.85 -13.47 -12.08
CA THR A 68 -7.93 -14.15 -13.01
C THR A 68 -8.01 -15.68 -12.91
N LYS A 69 -8.25 -16.22 -11.71
CA LYS A 69 -8.44 -17.67 -11.55
C LYS A 69 -9.71 -18.16 -12.23
N VAL A 70 -10.81 -17.42 -12.06
CA VAL A 70 -12.10 -17.75 -12.71
C VAL A 70 -11.96 -17.67 -14.24
N ASP A 71 -11.29 -16.65 -14.76
CA ASP A 71 -11.06 -16.48 -16.20
C ASP A 71 -10.17 -17.60 -16.80
N ASN A 72 -9.16 -18.07 -16.06
CA ASN A 72 -8.33 -19.20 -16.50
C ASN A 72 -9.09 -20.54 -16.47
N GLU A 73 -9.99 -20.72 -15.50
CA GLU A 73 -10.87 -21.90 -15.40
C GLU A 73 -11.93 -21.92 -16.51
N GLU A 74 -12.49 -20.77 -16.90
CA GLU A 74 -13.43 -20.66 -18.01
C GLU A 74 -12.76 -20.81 -19.39
N ASN A 75 -11.50 -20.36 -19.54
CA ASN A 75 -10.76 -20.45 -20.80
C ASN A 75 -9.89 -21.71 -20.96
N GLY A 76 -9.96 -22.66 -20.02
CA GLY A 76 -9.28 -23.97 -20.14
C GLY A 76 -7.75 -23.90 -20.24
N GLN A 77 -7.12 -22.82 -19.77
CA GLN A 77 -5.65 -22.74 -19.67
C GLN A 77 -5.20 -23.24 -18.31
N SER A 78 -4.90 -24.54 -18.24
CA SER A 78 -4.15 -25.15 -17.14
C SER A 78 -2.67 -24.74 -17.24
N ASP A 79 -2.25 -23.84 -16.36
CA ASP A 79 -0.84 -23.53 -16.05
C ASP A 79 -0.04 -24.78 -15.60
#